data_AF-A0A3B8UP21-F1
#
_entry.id   AF-A0A3B8UP21-F1
#
_cell.length_a   1.000
_cell.length_b   1.000
_cell.length_c   1.000
_cell.angle_alpha   90.00
_cell.angle_beta   90.00
_cell.angle_gamma   90.00
#
_symmetry.space_group_name_H-M   'P 1'
#
loop_
_entity.id
_entity.type
_entity.pdbx_description
1 polymer ?
#
loop_
_entity_poly.entity_id
_entity_poly.type
_entity_poly.pdbx_seq_one_letter_code
_entity_poly.pdbx_strand_id
1 'polypeptide(L)'
;MLLSQMAADAAKDYKYDIILANVNGRLTEISDMDITDEKVEFITVGKAVGNEAYKRSVLLLMLNAIHKLDTDNRIKRVTVEFSLSKGLYCDIKGDFVITQEFLNDVKELMRADVKKNLPIKKQG
;
A
#
# COMPACT_ATOMS: atom_id res chain seq x y z
N MET A 1 20.15 -1.19 15.60
CA MET A 1 20.08 -1.71 14.21
C MET A 1 18.78 -1.20 13.62
N LEU A 2 18.74 -0.85 12.34
CA LEU A 2 17.51 -0.31 11.74
C LEU A 2 16.48 -1.42 11.55
N LEU A 3 15.20 -1.14 11.84
CA LEU A 3 14.11 -2.09 11.65
C LEU A 3 14.01 -2.59 10.20
N SER A 4 14.27 -1.71 9.22
CA SER A 4 14.36 -2.04 7.79
C SER A 4 15.45 -3.07 7.48
N GLN A 5 16.63 -2.92 8.07
CA GLN A 5 17.75 -3.87 7.92
C GLN A 5 17.41 -5.21 8.57
N MET A 6 16.84 -5.19 9.77
CA MET A 6 16.40 -6.40 10.46
C MET A 6 15.38 -7.19 9.62
N ALA A 7 14.43 -6.50 9.00
CA ALA A 7 13.45 -7.12 8.12
C ALA A 7 14.10 -7.72 6.87
N ALA A 8 15.04 -7.02 6.25
CA ALA A 8 15.77 -7.51 5.08
C ALA A 8 16.59 -8.76 5.39
N ASP A 9 17.29 -8.79 6.53
CA ASP A 9 18.10 -9.94 6.96
C ASP A 9 17.24 -11.17 7.29
N ALA A 10 16.06 -10.95 7.90
CA ALA A 10 15.13 -12.00 8.26
C ALA A 10 14.30 -12.50 7.07
N ALA A 11 14.16 -11.73 5.98
CA ALA A 11 13.25 -12.05 4.88
C ALA A 11 13.44 -13.46 4.30
N LYS A 12 14.69 -13.95 4.24
CA LYS A 12 15.04 -15.31 3.76
C LYS A 12 14.41 -16.43 4.59
N ASP A 13 14.06 -16.17 5.85
CA ASP A 13 13.50 -17.15 6.78
C ASP A 13 11.96 -17.19 6.69
N TYR A 14 11.34 -16.34 5.86
CA TYR A 14 9.90 -16.27 5.68
C TYR A 14 9.48 -16.68 4.27
N LYS A 15 8.40 -17.46 4.18
CA LYS A 15 7.78 -17.87 2.91
C LYS A 15 7.15 -16.70 2.13
N TYR A 16 6.71 -15.66 2.84
CA TYR A 16 5.95 -14.54 2.30
C TYR A 16 6.62 -13.23 2.70
N ASP A 17 6.45 -12.19 1.87
CA ASP A 17 7.06 -10.88 2.11
C ASP A 17 6.68 -10.30 3.47
N ILE A 18 7.69 -9.81 4.20
CA ILE A 18 7.53 -9.03 5.42
C ILE A 18 6.99 -7.66 5.04
N ILE A 19 5.89 -7.25 5.67
CA ILE A 19 5.23 -5.97 5.36
C ILE A 19 5.06 -5.07 6.59
N LEU A 20 5.06 -5.65 7.79
CA LEU A 20 4.94 -4.93 9.06
C LEU A 20 5.81 -5.60 10.12
N ALA A 21 6.03 -4.90 11.23
CA ALA A 21 6.59 -5.45 12.44
C ALA A 21 5.65 -5.22 13.63
N ASN A 22 5.74 -6.08 14.62
CA ASN A 22 5.26 -5.84 15.97
C ASN A 22 6.47 -5.48 16.83
N VAL A 23 6.51 -4.23 17.31
CA VAL A 23 7.58 -3.71 18.16
C VAL A 23 6.99 -3.48 19.55
N ASN A 24 7.37 -4.32 20.53
CA ASN A 24 6.86 -4.27 21.90
C ASN A 24 5.32 -4.26 22.01
N GLY A 25 4.64 -5.08 21.20
CA GLY A 25 3.17 -5.18 21.20
C GLY A 25 2.47 -4.16 20.30
N ARG A 26 3.20 -3.26 19.63
CA ARG A 26 2.63 -2.25 18.71
C ARG A 26 2.89 -2.62 17.26
N LEU A 27 1.85 -2.52 16.44
CA LEU A 27 1.94 -2.68 14.99
C LEU A 27 2.65 -1.47 14.38
N THR A 28 3.75 -1.71 13.67
CA THR A 28 4.68 -0.69 13.20
C THR A 28 5.05 -0.95 11.74
N GLU A 29 5.11 0.13 10.95
CA GLU A 29 5.58 0.10 9.56
C GLU A 29 7.09 -0.18 9.51
N ILE A 30 7.52 -0.95 8.50
CA ILE A 30 8.96 -1.14 8.27
C ILE A 30 9.57 0.17 7.79
N SER A 31 10.51 0.71 8.57
CA SER A 31 11.15 2.00 8.35
C SER A 31 12.57 1.99 8.90
N ASP A 32 13.34 3.05 8.64
CA ASP A 32 14.68 3.26 9.21
C ASP A 32 14.60 3.78 10.65
N MET A 33 13.86 3.06 11.49
CA MET A 33 13.77 3.29 12.94
C MET A 33 14.85 2.49 13.65
N ASP A 34 15.57 3.11 14.59
CA ASP A 34 16.51 2.41 15.46
C ASP A 34 15.80 1.49 16.44
N ILE A 35 16.22 0.22 16.46
CA ILE A 35 15.83 -0.79 17.44
C ILE A 35 17.04 -1.09 18.33
N THR A 36 16.83 -1.03 19.65
CA THR A 36 17.85 -1.26 20.68
C THR A 36 17.55 -2.48 21.54
N ASP A 37 16.44 -2.46 22.25
CA ASP A 37 16.04 -3.45 23.26
C ASP A 37 14.60 -3.94 23.05
N GLU A 38 13.93 -3.41 22.03
CA GLU A 38 12.57 -3.79 21.71
C GLU A 38 12.48 -5.22 21.15
N LYS A 39 11.45 -5.93 21.60
CA LYS A 39 11.07 -7.21 21.01
C LYS A 39 10.41 -6.96 19.67
N VAL A 40 11.04 -7.44 18.60
CA VAL A 40 10.55 -7.34 17.22
C VAL A 40 10.04 -8.70 16.72
N GLU A 41 8.81 -8.71 16.22
CA GLU A 41 8.23 -9.86 15.50
C GLU A 41 7.76 -9.41 14.11
N PHE A 42 8.20 -10.08 13.04
CA PHE A 42 7.81 -9.71 11.69
C PHE A 42 6.46 -10.30 11.28
N ILE A 43 5.68 -9.49 10.58
CA ILE A 43 4.36 -9.85 10.06
C ILE A 43 4.44 -9.85 8.54
N THR A 44 4.08 -10.99 7.95
CA THR A 44 4.08 -11.15 6.49
C THR A 44 2.69 -10.97 5.91
N VAL A 45 2.63 -10.80 4.59
CA VAL A 45 1.37 -10.77 3.83
C VAL A 45 0.53 -12.05 3.98
N GLY A 46 1.11 -13.16 4.45
CA GLY A 46 0.39 -14.40 4.74
C GLY A 46 -0.47 -14.36 6.00
N LYS A 47 -0.27 -13.38 6.89
CA LYS A 47 -1.12 -13.17 8.08
C LYS A 47 -2.29 -12.26 7.73
N ALA A 48 -3.43 -12.42 8.42
CA ALA A 48 -4.61 -11.59 8.19
C ALA A 48 -4.29 -10.08 8.27
N VAL A 49 -3.62 -9.63 9.35
CA VAL A 49 -3.22 -8.22 9.52
C VAL A 49 -2.28 -7.74 8.41
N GLY A 50 -1.32 -8.56 8.00
CA GLY A 50 -0.39 -8.23 6.92
C GLY A 50 -1.07 -8.13 5.55
N ASN A 51 -1.99 -9.06 5.24
CA ASN A 51 -2.80 -9.01 4.03
C ASN A 51 -3.70 -7.76 4.00
N GLU A 52 -4.30 -7.41 5.13
CA GLU A 52 -5.12 -6.20 5.23
C GLU A 52 -4.28 -4.92 5.07
N ALA A 53 -3.03 -4.90 5.53
CA ALA A 53 -2.11 -3.79 5.26
C ALA A 53 -1.73 -3.74 3.76
N TYR A 54 -1.41 -4.88 3.16
CA TYR A 54 -1.11 -5.00 1.73
C TYR A 54 -2.25 -4.45 0.85
N LYS A 55 -3.50 -4.84 1.13
CA LYS A 55 -4.68 -4.33 0.41
C LYS A 55 -4.81 -2.81 0.51
N ARG A 56 -4.56 -2.23 1.69
CA ARG A 56 -4.57 -0.77 1.89
C ARG A 56 -3.47 -0.08 1.09
N SER A 57 -2.28 -0.67 0.98
CA SER A 57 -1.21 -0.17 0.12
C SER A 57 -1.57 -0.21 -1.36
N VAL A 58 -2.25 -1.27 -1.82
CA VAL A 58 -2.76 -1.35 -3.21
C VAL A 58 -3.84 -0.30 -3.48
N LEU A 59 -4.71 -0.06 -2.50
CA LEU A 59 -5.70 1.02 -2.59
C LEU A 59 -5.04 2.40 -2.68
N LEU A 60 -4.02 2.66 -1.86
CA LEU A 60 -3.25 3.91 -1.92
C LEU A 60 -2.57 4.09 -3.28
N LEU A 61 -2.00 3.02 -3.84
CA LEU A 61 -1.39 3.00 -5.17
C LEU A 61 -2.42 3.38 -6.25
N MET A 62 -3.63 2.84 -6.17
CA MET A 62 -4.73 3.18 -7.09
C MET A 62 -5.13 4.66 -6.97
N LEU A 63 -5.30 5.17 -5.74
CA LEU A 63 -5.66 6.57 -5.50
C LEU A 63 -4.59 7.52 -6.04
N ASN A 64 -3.31 7.21 -5.83
CA ASN A 64 -2.18 7.96 -6.36
C ASN A 64 -2.16 7.96 -7.91
N ALA A 65 -2.43 6.82 -8.54
CA ALA A 65 -2.50 6.74 -9.99
C ALA A 65 -3.66 7.57 -10.57
N ILE A 66 -4.86 7.48 -9.97
CA ILE A 66 -6.01 8.30 -10.35
C ILE A 66 -5.68 9.79 -10.21
N HIS A 67 -5.10 10.21 -9.09
CA HIS A 67 -4.76 11.61 -8.85
C HIS A 67 -3.73 12.15 -9.85
N LYS A 68 -2.73 11.35 -10.24
CA LYS A 68 -1.74 11.73 -11.26
C LYS A 68 -2.34 11.88 -12.66
N LEU A 69 -3.36 11.08 -12.99
CA LEU A 69 -4.05 11.13 -14.28
C LEU A 69 -5.09 12.25 -14.34
N ASP A 70 -5.57 12.74 -13.20
CA ASP A 70 -6.51 13.86 -13.12
C ASP A 70 -5.82 15.22 -13.24
N THR A 71 -5.16 15.45 -14.38
CA THR A 71 -4.39 16.68 -14.64
C THR A 71 -5.24 17.96 -14.63
N ASP A 72 -6.52 17.83 -14.97
CA ASP A 72 -7.47 18.94 -15.10
C ASP A 72 -8.32 19.14 -13.84
N ASN A 73 -8.03 18.42 -12.73
CA ASN A 73 -8.80 18.44 -11.49
C ASN A 73 -10.31 18.20 -11.71
N ARG A 74 -10.66 17.30 -12.63
CA ARG A 74 -12.04 16.95 -12.94
C ARG A 74 -12.62 15.97 -11.92
N ILE A 75 -11.77 15.18 -11.26
CA ILE A 75 -12.17 14.25 -10.20
C ILE A 75 -12.26 15.00 -8.89
N LYS A 76 -13.50 15.18 -8.41
CA LYS A 76 -13.78 15.85 -7.13
C LYS A 76 -13.62 14.91 -5.95
N ARG A 77 -13.93 13.63 -6.12
CA ARG A 77 -13.90 12.64 -5.04
C ARG A 77 -13.76 11.22 -5.57
N VAL A 78 -12.91 10.43 -4.91
CA VAL A 78 -12.90 8.97 -5.01
C VAL A 78 -13.37 8.42 -3.67
N THR A 79 -14.36 7.54 -3.66
CA THR A 79 -14.91 6.92 -2.45
C THR A 79 -14.81 5.41 -2.58
N VAL A 80 -14.21 4.76 -1.59
CA VAL A 80 -14.24 3.30 -1.46
C VAL A 80 -15.51 2.96 -0.70
N GLU A 81 -16.45 2.30 -1.36
CA GLU A 81 -17.80 2.10 -0.83
C GLU A 81 -17.88 0.79 -0.03
N PHE A 82 -17.84 -0.35 -0.73
CA PHE A 82 -17.95 -1.66 -0.10
C PHE A 82 -17.15 -2.73 -0.85
N SER A 83 -16.81 -3.79 -0.13
CA SER A 83 -16.24 -4.99 -0.72
C SER A 83 -17.29 -5.72 -1.55
N LEU A 84 -16.98 -6.00 -2.81
CA LEU A 84 -17.77 -6.86 -3.69
C LEU A 84 -17.00 -8.15 -3.95
N SER A 85 -17.45 -9.25 -3.35
CA SER A 85 -16.77 -10.55 -3.44
C SER A 85 -15.31 -10.43 -3.00
N LYS A 86 -14.35 -10.62 -3.93
CA LYS A 86 -12.91 -10.52 -3.68
C LYS A 86 -12.31 -9.14 -4.04
N GLY A 87 -13.13 -8.16 -4.41
CA GLY A 87 -12.71 -6.82 -4.82
C GLY A 87 -13.34 -5.70 -3.99
N LEU A 88 -12.93 -4.46 -4.30
CA LEU A 88 -13.52 -3.24 -3.77
C LEU A 88 -14.31 -2.55 -4.88
N TYR A 89 -15.49 -2.03 -4.53
CA TYR A 89 -16.22 -1.09 -5.37
C TYR A 89 -15.84 0.34 -4.98
N CYS A 90 -15.45 1.14 -5.97
CA CYS A 90 -15.10 2.54 -5.81
C CYS A 90 -16.03 3.41 -6.64
N ASP A 91 -16.59 4.46 -6.04
CA ASP A 91 -17.32 5.52 -6.72
C ASP A 91 -16.37 6.69 -7.01
N ILE A 92 -16.47 7.27 -8.20
CA ILE A 92 -15.70 8.45 -8.60
C ILE A 92 -16.68 9.54 -9.01
N LYS A 93 -16.65 10.67 -8.30
CA LYS A 93 -17.47 11.85 -8.60
C LYS A 93 -16.61 12.93 -9.23
N GLY A 94 -17.11 13.53 -10.31
CA GLY A 94 -16.40 14.56 -11.05
C GLY A 94 -17.12 14.96 -12.32
N ASP A 95 -16.55 15.91 -13.03
CA ASP A 95 -16.91 16.19 -14.43
C ASP A 95 -16.10 15.26 -15.35
N PHE A 96 -16.35 13.96 -15.17
CA PHE A 96 -15.51 12.90 -15.71
C PHE A 96 -16.34 11.65 -15.98
N VAL A 97 -16.04 10.97 -17.09
CA VAL A 97 -16.65 9.68 -17.44
C VAL A 97 -15.58 8.61 -17.32
N ILE A 98 -15.85 7.59 -16.50
CA ILE A 98 -14.97 6.42 -16.40
C ILE A 98 -15.08 5.62 -17.69
N THR A 99 -14.02 5.62 -18.49
CA THR A 99 -13.89 4.80 -19.69
C THR A 99 -12.97 3.62 -19.44
N GLN A 100 -13.06 2.58 -20.28
CA GLN A 100 -12.12 1.45 -20.20
C GLN A 100 -10.67 1.89 -20.48
N GLU A 101 -10.47 2.89 -21.33
CA GLU A 101 -9.16 3.50 -21.60
C GLU A 101 -8.57 4.09 -20.32
N PHE A 102 -9.33 4.92 -19.61
CA PHE A 102 -8.90 5.47 -18.32
C PHE A 102 -8.55 4.38 -17.30
N LEU A 103 -9.36 3.31 -17.21
CA LEU A 103 -9.07 2.19 -16.31
C LEU A 103 -7.75 1.46 -16.68
N ASN A 104 -7.44 1.38 -17.97
CA ASN A 104 -6.18 0.82 -18.44
C ASN A 104 -5.01 1.73 -18.07
N ASP A 105 -5.15 3.05 -18.25
CA ASP A 105 -4.12 4.02 -17.88
C ASP A 105 -3.81 4.00 -16.38
N VAL A 106 -4.86 3.94 -15.53
CA VAL A 106 -4.72 3.77 -14.08
C VAL A 106 -3.90 2.51 -13.79
N LYS A 107 -4.26 1.38 -14.40
CA LYS A 107 -3.58 0.09 -14.18
C LYS A 107 -2.11 0.13 -14.63
N GLU A 108 -1.82 0.71 -15.78
CA GLU A 108 -0.45 0.81 -16.29
C GLU A 108 0.40 1.75 -15.44
N LEU A 109 -0.17 2.87 -14.98
CA LEU A 109 0.52 3.78 -14.06
C LEU A 109 0.79 3.12 -12.70
N MET A 110 -0.18 2.39 -12.14
CA MET A 110 0.02 1.59 -10.93
C MET A 110 1.18 0.59 -11.10
N ARG A 111 1.23 -0.14 -12.23
CA ARG A 111 2.32 -1.08 -12.54
C ARG A 111 3.66 -0.38 -12.71
N ALA A 112 3.69 0.79 -13.34
CA ALA A 112 4.90 1.59 -13.50
C ALA A 112 5.43 2.08 -12.15
N ASP A 113 4.56 2.52 -11.25
CA ASP A 113 4.95 2.97 -9.91
C ASP A 113 5.45 1.81 -9.03
N VAL A 114 4.88 0.59 -9.16
CA VAL A 114 5.44 -0.62 -8.53
C VAL A 114 6.86 -0.91 -9.05
N LYS A 115 7.09 -0.83 -10.36
CA LYS A 115 8.42 -1.05 -10.95
C LYS A 115 9.47 -0.04 -10.45
N LYS A 116 9.05 1.20 -10.15
CA LYS A 116 9.93 2.23 -9.57
C LYS A 116 10.27 1.98 -8.09
N ASN A 117 9.58 1.05 -7.43
CA ASN A 117 9.76 0.72 -6.02
C ASN A 117 9.70 1.97 -5.11
N LEU A 118 8.69 2.81 -5.33
CA LEU A 118 8.54 4.06 -4.57
C LEU A 118 8.17 3.78 -3.11
N PRO A 119 8.83 4.42 -2.13
CA PRO A 119 8.48 4.24 -0.72
C PRO A 119 7.17 4.94 -0.37
N ILE A 120 6.34 4.29 0.44
CA ILE A 120 5.20 4.94 1.09
C ILE A 120 5.72 5.60 2.36
N LYS A 121 5.64 6.93 2.42
CA LYS A 121 6.08 7.72 3.58
C LYS A 121 4.86 8.35 4.25
N LYS A 122 4.59 7.94 5.48
CA LYS A 122 3.60 8.60 6.33
C LYS A 122 4.11 9.99 6.72
N GLN A 123 3.31 11.02 6.49
CA GLN A 123 3.53 12.34 7.07
C GLN A 123 2.73 12.44 8.36
N GLY A 124 3.40 12.89 9.43
CA GLY A 124 2.81 13.13 10.75
C GLY A 124 2.36 14.57 10.93
#